data_AF-K9TKI2-F1
#
_entry.id   AF-K9TKI2-F1
#
_cell.length_a   1.000
_cell.length_b   1.000
_cell.length_c   1.000
_cell.angle_alpha   90.00
_cell.angle_beta   90.00
_cell.angle_gamma   90.00
#
_symmetry.space_group_name_H-M   'P 1'
#
loop_
_entity.id
_entity.type
_entity.pdbx_description
1 polymer ?
#
loop_
_entity_poly.entity_id
_entity_poly.type
_entity_poly.pdbx_seq_one_letter_code
_entity_poly.pdbx_strand_id
1 'polypeptide(L)'
;MKKLAKLTRESVWENQLKGNLNTIEEIRTDTLNDLELLSEDFQHLHLVVTSVQQNYAALLKQNSQMRAMLLQVVDECFCWQGNRCDRCNAILQLLSNRQLP
;
A
#
# COMPACT_ATOMS: atom_id res chain seq x y z
N MET A 1 66.21 -19.62 -10.01
CA MET A 1 65.22 -18.53 -10.27
C MET A 1 63.84 -19.03 -10.73
N LYS A 2 63.71 -20.03 -11.63
CA LYS A 2 62.39 -20.53 -12.10
C LYS A 2 61.45 -21.04 -10.99
N LYS A 3 61.96 -21.68 -9.93
CA LYS A 3 61.16 -22.19 -8.80
C LYS A 3 60.57 -21.06 -7.93
N LEU A 4 61.35 -20.00 -7.68
CA LEU A 4 60.93 -18.85 -6.88
C LEU A 4 59.83 -18.05 -7.60
N ALA A 5 60.00 -17.84 -8.90
CA ALA A 5 59.00 -17.16 -9.75
C ALA A 5 57.68 -17.92 -9.88
N LYS A 6 57.69 -19.25 -9.68
CA LYS A 6 56.48 -20.09 -9.70
C LYS A 6 55.70 -19.96 -8.38
N LEU A 7 56.41 -20.01 -7.24
CA LEU A 7 55.86 -19.82 -5.90
C LEU A 7 55.23 -18.43 -5.72
N THR A 8 55.88 -17.36 -6.21
CA THR A 8 55.30 -16.01 -6.17
C THR A 8 54.08 -15.84 -7.08
N ARG A 9 53.99 -16.59 -8.18
CA ARG A 9 52.80 -16.59 -9.04
C ARG A 9 51.63 -17.30 -8.37
N GLU A 10 51.89 -18.47 -7.77
CA GLU A 10 50.89 -19.24 -7.02
C GLU A 10 50.32 -18.42 -5.85
N SER A 11 51.15 -17.66 -5.12
CA SER A 11 50.68 -16.78 -4.04
C SER A 11 49.84 -15.58 -4.52
N VAL A 12 50.10 -15.05 -5.72
CA VAL A 12 49.30 -13.95 -6.29
C VAL A 12 47.91 -14.44 -6.68
N TRP A 13 47.84 -15.61 -7.32
CA TRP A 13 46.56 -16.23 -7.68
C TRP A 13 45.73 -16.58 -6.45
N GLU A 14 46.36 -17.13 -5.40
CA GLU A 14 45.67 -17.46 -4.15
C GLU A 14 45.10 -16.21 -3.47
N ASN A 15 45.87 -15.11 -3.42
CA ASN A 15 45.41 -13.85 -2.85
C ASN A 15 44.26 -13.23 -3.66
N GLN A 16 44.30 -13.30 -5.00
CA GLN A 16 43.19 -12.87 -5.85
C GLN A 16 41.93 -13.71 -5.64
N LEU A 17 42.08 -15.03 -5.55
CA LEU A 17 40.96 -15.93 -5.25
C LEU A 17 40.32 -15.62 -3.89
N LYS A 18 41.12 -15.43 -2.84
CA LYS A 18 40.62 -15.02 -1.52
C LYS A 18 39.89 -13.67 -1.58
N GLY A 19 40.46 -12.69 -2.28
CA GLY A 19 39.82 -11.39 -2.48
C GLY A 19 38.46 -11.52 -3.17
N ASN A 20 38.39 -12.26 -4.27
CA ASN A 20 37.14 -12.49 -5.00
C ASN A 20 36.09 -13.22 -4.15
N LEU A 21 36.50 -14.22 -3.38
CA LEU A 21 35.59 -14.95 -2.47
C LEU A 21 35.04 -14.04 -1.37
N ASN A 22 35.87 -13.16 -0.80
CA ASN A 22 35.42 -12.18 0.18
C ASN A 22 34.41 -11.21 -0.42
N THR A 23 34.69 -10.67 -1.61
CA THR A 23 33.76 -9.76 -2.30
C THR A 23 32.44 -10.45 -2.63
N ILE A 24 32.46 -11.73 -3.02
CA ILE A 24 31.22 -12.50 -3.24
C ILE A 24 30.42 -12.64 -1.94
N GLU A 25 31.09 -12.89 -0.80
CA GLU A 25 30.43 -13.03 0.49
C GLU A 25 29.84 -11.70 0.98
N GLU A 26 30.53 -10.58 0.76
CA GLU A 26 30.03 -9.23 1.02
C GLU A 26 28.77 -8.95 0.19
N ILE A 27 28.83 -9.15 -1.13
CA ILE A 27 27.67 -8.97 -2.03
C ILE A 27 26.50 -9.85 -1.59
N ARG A 28 26.78 -11.10 -1.21
CA ARG A 28 25.75 -12.03 -0.73
C ARG A 28 25.09 -11.52 0.54
N THR A 29 25.89 -11.06 1.50
CA THR A 29 25.41 -10.55 2.78
C THR A 29 24.55 -9.31 2.57
N ASP A 30 25.02 -8.36 1.77
CA ASP A 30 24.28 -7.14 1.44
C ASP A 30 22.96 -7.46 0.73
N THR A 31 22.99 -8.37 -0.25
CA THR A 31 21.78 -8.80 -0.96
C THR A 31 20.78 -9.47 -0.01
N LEU A 32 21.24 -10.27 0.95
CA LEU A 32 20.34 -10.90 1.93
C LEU A 32 19.70 -9.86 2.85
N ASN A 33 20.46 -8.86 3.28
CA ASN A 33 19.93 -7.75 4.09
C ASN A 33 18.90 -6.93 3.29
N ASP A 34 19.19 -6.61 2.02
CA ASP A 34 18.27 -5.89 1.15
C ASP A 34 16.96 -6.66 0.93
N LEU A 35 17.04 -7.99 0.79
CA LEU A 35 15.86 -8.85 0.66
C LEU A 35 15.03 -8.90 1.95
N GLU A 36 15.69 -8.87 3.11
CA GLU A 36 15.00 -8.80 4.41
C GLU A 36 14.26 -7.48 4.57
N LEU A 37 14.95 -6.35 4.31
CA LEU A 37 14.33 -5.01 4.33
C LEU A 37 13.16 -4.91 3.35
N LEU A 38 13.31 -5.45 2.14
CA LEU A 38 12.24 -5.47 1.15
C LEU A 38 11.04 -6.31 1.63
N SER A 39 11.28 -7.39 2.37
CA SER A 39 10.21 -8.19 2.98
C SER A 39 9.44 -7.41 4.04
N GLU A 40 10.15 -6.66 4.90
CA GLU A 40 9.54 -5.78 5.90
C GLU A 40 8.70 -4.68 5.24
N ASP A 41 9.21 -4.06 4.17
CA ASP A 41 8.48 -3.06 3.40
C ASP A 41 7.19 -3.62 2.80
N PHE A 42 7.21 -4.83 2.24
CA PHE A 42 6.00 -5.47 1.74
C PHE A 42 4.97 -5.76 2.83
N GLN A 43 5.42 -6.17 4.03
CA GLN A 43 4.52 -6.36 5.17
C GLN A 43 3.89 -5.04 5.60
N HIS A 44 4.68 -3.96 5.67
CA HIS A 44 4.17 -2.64 6.01
C HIS A 44 3.17 -2.13 4.97
N LEU A 45 3.48 -2.25 3.67
CA LEU A 45 2.56 -1.88 2.60
C LEU A 45 1.26 -2.66 2.66
N HIS A 46 1.32 -3.96 2.98
CA HIS A 46 0.13 -4.78 3.16
C HIS A 46 -0.76 -4.24 4.29
N LEU A 47 -0.18 -3.92 5.45
CA LEU A 47 -0.92 -3.34 6.58
C LEU A 47 -1.58 -2.00 6.21
N VAL A 48 -0.86 -1.13 5.49
CA VAL A 48 -1.40 0.16 5.02
C VAL A 48 -2.58 -0.06 4.07
N VAL A 49 -2.44 -0.95 3.09
CA VAL A 49 -3.51 -1.28 2.13
C VAL A 49 -4.74 -1.81 2.87
N THR A 50 -4.56 -2.73 3.82
CA THR A 50 -5.66 -3.26 4.64
C THR A 50 -6.36 -2.16 5.44
N SER A 51 -5.59 -1.26 6.06
CA SER A 51 -6.14 -0.12 6.80
C SER A 51 -6.97 0.81 5.90
N VAL A 52 -6.44 1.15 4.71
CA VAL A 52 -7.16 1.96 3.72
C VAL A 52 -8.46 1.29 3.28
N GLN A 53 -8.43 -0.02 2.99
CA GLN A 53 -9.62 -0.77 2.59
C GLN A 53 -10.69 -0.78 3.69
N GLN A 54 -10.29 -1.01 4.95
CA GLN A 54 -11.20 -0.99 6.09
C GLN A 54 -11.81 0.40 6.30
N ASN A 55 -11.00 1.46 6.24
CA ASN A 55 -11.46 2.83 6.38
C ASN A 55 -12.41 3.23 5.25
N TYR A 56 -12.11 2.82 4.02
CA TYR A 56 -12.98 3.07 2.87
C TYR A 56 -14.32 2.34 3.01
N ALA A 57 -14.33 1.07 3.44
CA ALA A 57 -15.55 0.32 3.70
C ALA A 57 -16.39 0.96 4.83
N ALA A 58 -15.75 1.43 5.90
CA ALA A 58 -16.41 2.15 6.98
C ALA A 58 -17.04 3.46 6.49
N LEU A 59 -16.32 4.22 5.66
CA LEU A 59 -16.82 5.46 5.05
C LEU A 59 -18.03 5.20 4.13
N LEU A 60 -17.97 4.15 3.29
CA LEU A 60 -19.10 3.75 2.46
C LEU A 60 -20.33 3.39 3.30
N LYS A 61 -20.13 2.66 4.40
CA LYS A 61 -21.21 2.30 5.33
C LYS A 61 -21.83 3.55 5.96
N GLN A 62 -21.02 4.49 6.46
CA GLN A 62 -21.50 5.75 7.03
C GLN A 62 -22.25 6.60 5.98
N ASN A 63 -21.74 6.64 4.75
CA ASN A 63 -22.40 7.35 3.66
C ASN A 63 -23.78 6.76 3.35
N SER A 64 -23.87 5.44 3.27
CA SER A 64 -25.14 4.71 3.08
C SER A 64 -26.14 5.00 4.21
N GLN A 65 -25.68 4.94 5.47
CA GLN A 65 -26.51 5.25 6.64
C GLN A 65 -27.01 6.70 6.63
N MET A 66 -26.15 7.66 6.31
CA MET A 66 -26.53 9.07 6.23
C MET A 66 -27.52 9.31 5.10
N ARG A 67 -27.37 8.65 3.95
CA ARG A 67 -28.35 8.70 2.86
C ARG A 67 -29.70 8.15 3.28
N ALA A 68 -29.74 7.01 3.97
CA ALA A 68 -30.98 6.44 4.49
C ALA A 68 -31.66 7.39 5.49
N MET A 69 -30.90 7.97 6.41
CA MET A 69 -31.41 8.94 7.38
C MET A 69 -31.98 10.19 6.69
N LEU A 70 -31.28 10.72 5.68
CA LEU A 70 -31.76 11.87 4.90
C LEU A 70 -33.06 11.57 4.16
N LEU A 71 -33.21 10.37 3.59
CA LEU A 71 -34.46 9.94 2.97
C LEU A 71 -35.58 9.82 4.00
N GLN A 72 -35.30 9.23 5.16
CA GLN A 72 -36.28 9.13 6.25
C GLN A 72 -36.75 10.51 6.72
N VAL A 73 -35.86 11.49 6.85
CA VAL A 73 -36.22 12.88 7.18
C VAL A 73 -37.15 13.49 6.11
N VAL A 74 -36.92 13.16 4.84
CA VAL A 74 -37.80 13.62 3.75
C VAL A 74 -39.17 12.94 3.81
N ASP A 75 -39.23 11.67 4.17
CA ASP A 75 -40.48 10.91 4.31
C ASP A 75 -41.30 11.34 5.53
N GLU A 76 -40.63 11.71 6.62
CA GLU A 76 -41.25 12.25 7.84
C GLU A 76 -41.63 13.74 7.72
N CYS A 77 -41.07 14.45 6.74
CA CYS A 77 -41.62 15.73 6.32
C CYS A 77 -42.98 15.42 5.67
N PHE A 78 -44.07 15.99 6.20
CA PHE A 78 -45.45 15.90 5.66
C PHE A 78 -45.63 16.55 4.26
N CYS A 79 -44.61 16.43 3.42
CA CYS A 79 -44.29 17.17 2.22
C CYS A 79 -44.40 16.18 1.06
N TRP A 80 -45.43 16.30 0.21
CA TRP A 80 -45.70 15.31 -0.84
C TRP A 80 -45.05 15.69 -2.18
N GLN A 81 -45.02 14.73 -3.11
CA GLN A 81 -44.50 14.95 -4.46
C GLN A 81 -45.31 16.04 -5.19
N GLY A 82 -44.65 17.12 -5.60
CA GLY A 82 -45.28 18.31 -6.18
C GLY A 82 -45.49 19.48 -5.20
N ASN A 83 -45.37 19.25 -3.89
CA ASN A 83 -45.38 20.30 -2.86
C ASN A 83 -44.31 20.02 -1.77
N ARG A 84 -43.08 19.75 -2.20
CA ARG A 84 -41.96 19.53 -1.28
C ARG A 84 -41.40 20.87 -0.82
N CYS A 85 -41.09 20.98 0.47
CA CYS A 85 -40.42 22.17 0.99
C CYS A 85 -38.98 22.28 0.47
N ASP A 86 -38.40 23.48 0.52
CA ASP A 86 -37.06 23.78 0.00
C ASP A 86 -35.97 22.87 0.59
N ARG A 87 -36.09 22.50 1.87
CA ARG A 87 -35.14 21.59 2.55
C ARG A 87 -35.20 20.19 1.97
N CYS A 88 -36.38 19.63 1.74
CA CYS A 88 -36.53 18.31 1.12
C CYS A 88 -36.06 18.32 -0.33
N ASN A 89 -36.31 19.40 -1.07
CA ASN A 89 -35.78 19.54 -2.42
C ASN A 89 -34.25 19.57 -2.43
N ALA A 90 -33.62 20.33 -1.53
CA ALA A 90 -32.17 20.39 -1.40
C ALA A 90 -31.57 19.02 -1.04
N ILE A 91 -32.17 18.29 -0.09
CA ILE A 91 -31.74 16.94 0.28
C ILE A 91 -31.83 15.99 -0.93
N LEU A 92 -32.97 15.97 -1.62
CA LEU A 92 -33.17 15.09 -2.77
C LEU A 92 -32.20 15.41 -3.91
N GLN A 93 -31.92 16.69 -4.17
CA GLN A 93 -30.91 17.12 -5.15
C GLN A 93 -29.51 16.66 -4.77
N LEU A 94 -29.14 16.74 -3.48
CA LEU A 94 -27.86 16.24 -2.98
C LEU A 94 -27.72 14.72 -3.17
N LEU A 95 -28.81 13.97 -3.00
CA LEU A 95 -28.85 12.53 -3.17
C LEU A 95 -28.89 12.07 -4.63
N SER A 96 -29.54 12.83 -5.52
CA SER A 96 -29.66 12.49 -6.95
C SER A 96 -28.40 12.79 -7.75
N ASN A 97 -27.61 13.80 -7.35
CA ASN A 97 -26.36 14.16 -8.01
C ASN A 97 -25.20 13.16 -7.76
N ARG A 98 -25.41 12.10 -6.97
CA ARG A 98 -24.41 11.07 -6.70
C ARG A 98 -24.94 9.67 -7.03
N GLN A 99 -25.01 9.36 -8.32
CA GLN A 99 -24.85 7.97 -8.77
C GLN A 99 -23.36 7.63 -8.66
N LEU A 100 -22.93 7.20 -7.47
CA LEU A 100 -21.70 6.41 -7.35
C LEU A 100 -22.03 4.97 -7.76
N PRO A 101 -21.13 4.28 -8.50
CA PRO A 101 -21.31 2.89 -8.90
C PRO A 101 -21.48 1.94 -7.70
#